data_AF-A0AAN4W042-F1
#
_entry.id   AF-A0AAN4W042-F1
#
_cell.length_a   1.000
_cell.length_b   1.000
_cell.length_c   1.000
_cell.angle_alpha   90.00
_cell.angle_beta   90.00
_cell.angle_gamma   90.00
#
_symmetry.space_group_name_H-M   'P 1'
#
loop_
_entity.id
_entity.type
_entity.pdbx_description
1 polymer ?
#
loop_
_entity_poly.entity_id
_entity_poly.type
_entity_poly.pdbx_seq_one_letter_code
_entity_poly.pdbx_strand_id
1 'polypeptide(L)'
;MQKIVVDESVSQRQFLIAVDYLKIDNISLLEVLYIKDTCPGIPDNEIIKHLLNENSIFITTDRVAHNKTLLNNKKSIYIDADFAIKETVLKDIKLPSKNINNYKSDLQDNYKINKADIHEKLLPESIKQLKKLRTKRRRIRNYFEGIDNIDNIDISVSKQEAKSKIIIGVKIRAISNNGIKSLDASEIYIYEDQNQDQILISYS
;
A
#
# COMPACT_ATOMS: atom_id res chain seq x y z
N MET A 1 -0.32 -5.16 -31.79
CA MET A 1 0.81 -5.73 -31.03
C MET A 1 0.29 -6.13 -29.66
N GLN A 2 0.57 -7.33 -29.19
CA GLN A 2 0.08 -7.81 -27.89
C GLN A 2 1.03 -7.31 -26.80
N LYS A 3 0.48 -6.72 -25.74
CA LYS A 3 1.25 -6.18 -24.61
C LYS A 3 1.17 -7.14 -23.42
N ILE A 4 2.30 -7.47 -22.82
CA ILE A 4 2.33 -8.22 -21.56
C ILE A 4 2.77 -7.26 -20.46
N VAL A 5 1.93 -7.10 -19.45
CA VAL A 5 2.26 -6.35 -18.23
C VAL A 5 2.58 -7.34 -17.13
N VAL A 6 3.78 -7.25 -16.59
CA VAL A 6 4.30 -8.19 -15.57
C VAL A 6 4.35 -7.49 -14.21
N ASP A 7 3.62 -8.05 -13.26
CA ASP A 7 3.59 -7.59 -11.87
C ASP A 7 4.96 -7.74 -11.16
N GLU A 8 5.23 -6.89 -10.17
CA GLU A 8 6.49 -6.87 -9.42
C GLU A 8 6.78 -8.17 -8.69
N SER A 9 5.72 -8.88 -8.31
CA SER A 9 5.77 -10.13 -7.56
C SER A 9 6.16 -11.35 -8.41
N VAL A 10 6.10 -11.23 -9.74
CA VAL A 10 6.35 -12.33 -10.67
C VAL A 10 7.85 -12.51 -10.88
N SER A 11 8.36 -13.70 -10.59
CA SER A 11 9.75 -14.05 -10.89
C SER A 11 9.96 -14.29 -12.39
N GLN A 12 11.21 -14.15 -12.86
CA GLN A 12 11.56 -14.42 -14.26
C GLN A 12 11.17 -15.84 -14.69
N ARG A 13 11.32 -16.83 -13.80
CA ARG A 13 10.92 -18.22 -14.09
C ARG A 13 9.42 -18.36 -14.28
N GLN A 14 8.61 -17.74 -13.42
CA GLN A 14 7.16 -17.72 -13.55
C GLN A 14 6.73 -17.01 -14.84
N PHE A 15 7.36 -15.90 -15.18
CA PHE A 15 7.11 -15.20 -16.44
C PHE A 15 7.34 -16.10 -17.66
N LEU A 16 8.49 -16.78 -17.74
CA LEU A 16 8.80 -17.66 -18.87
C LEU A 16 7.77 -18.80 -19.03
N ILE A 17 7.36 -19.41 -17.92
CA ILE A 17 6.34 -20.47 -17.91
C ILE A 17 4.98 -19.93 -18.36
N ALA A 18 4.60 -18.74 -17.93
CA ALA A 18 3.35 -18.10 -18.34
C ALA A 18 3.35 -17.74 -19.83
N VAL A 19 4.48 -17.30 -20.39
CA VAL A 19 4.63 -17.00 -21.83
C VAL A 19 4.57 -18.28 -22.67
N ASP A 20 5.23 -19.35 -22.23
CA ASP A 20 5.17 -20.66 -22.88
C ASP A 20 3.74 -21.22 -22.90
N TYR A 21 3.03 -21.11 -21.77
CA TYR A 21 1.62 -21.49 -21.66
C TYR A 21 0.71 -20.75 -22.65
N LEU A 22 0.97 -19.47 -22.88
CA LEU A 22 0.24 -18.65 -23.85
C LEU A 22 0.55 -19.02 -25.31
N LYS A 23 1.47 -19.97 -25.56
CA LYS A 23 1.93 -20.39 -26.90
C LYS A 23 2.37 -19.20 -27.75
N ILE A 24 3.07 -18.25 -27.12
CA ILE A 24 3.56 -17.09 -27.84
C ILE A 24 4.87 -17.48 -28.53
N ASP A 25 4.72 -17.99 -29.74
CA ASP A 25 5.82 -18.53 -30.56
C ASP A 25 6.89 -17.49 -30.91
N ASN A 26 6.60 -16.18 -30.76
CA ASN A 26 7.54 -15.13 -31.11
C ASN A 26 7.50 -13.94 -30.12
N ILE A 27 8.23 -14.10 -29.01
CA ILE A 27 8.37 -13.10 -27.94
C ILE A 27 8.89 -11.75 -28.47
N SER A 28 9.62 -11.74 -29.59
CA SER A 28 10.16 -10.53 -30.22
C SER A 28 9.08 -9.56 -30.74
N LEU A 29 7.84 -10.02 -30.90
CA LEU A 29 6.68 -9.20 -31.33
C LEU A 29 5.80 -8.76 -30.15
N LEU A 30 6.21 -9.06 -28.91
CA LEU A 30 5.52 -8.65 -27.70
C LEU A 30 6.14 -7.38 -27.12
N GLU A 31 5.27 -6.45 -26.75
CA GLU A 31 5.67 -5.37 -25.85
C GLU A 31 5.59 -5.91 -24.41
N VAL A 32 6.74 -6.18 -23.79
CA VAL A 32 6.79 -6.62 -22.39
C VAL A 32 7.12 -5.43 -21.49
N LEU A 33 6.19 -5.12 -20.58
CA LEU A 33 6.34 -4.07 -19.58
C LEU A 33 6.48 -4.69 -18.20
N TYR A 34 7.67 -4.57 -17.61
CA TYR A 34 7.93 -4.97 -16.23
C TYR A 34 7.64 -3.80 -15.29
N ILE A 35 6.60 -3.94 -14.45
CA ILE A 35 6.16 -2.87 -13.55
C ILE A 35 7.29 -2.41 -12.62
N LYS A 36 8.09 -3.36 -12.15
CA LYS A 36 9.22 -3.10 -11.25
C LYS A 36 10.22 -2.09 -11.82
N ASP A 37 10.35 -2.05 -13.15
CA ASP A 37 11.34 -1.22 -13.84
C ASP A 37 10.72 0.09 -14.34
N THR A 38 9.43 0.09 -14.72
CA THR A 38 8.77 1.26 -15.32
C THR A 38 7.98 2.11 -14.34
N CYS A 39 7.22 1.48 -13.43
CA CYS A 39 6.31 2.17 -12.51
C CYS A 39 6.33 1.49 -11.13
N PRO A 40 7.48 1.47 -10.45
CA PRO A 40 7.62 0.69 -9.22
C PRO A 40 6.64 1.14 -8.12
N GLY A 41 6.00 0.17 -7.47
CA GLY A 41 5.04 0.37 -6.39
C GLY A 41 3.66 0.86 -6.83
N ILE A 42 3.35 0.85 -8.13
CA ILE A 42 2.05 1.28 -8.68
C ILE A 42 0.87 0.48 -8.06
N PRO A 43 -0.23 1.14 -7.66
CA PRO A 43 -1.43 0.45 -7.16
C PRO A 43 -2.17 -0.37 -8.23
N ASP A 44 -2.84 -1.47 -7.85
CA ASP A 44 -3.62 -2.33 -8.77
C ASP A 44 -4.57 -1.55 -9.68
N ASN A 45 -5.28 -0.55 -9.13
CA ASN A 45 -6.27 0.22 -9.88
C ASN A 45 -5.61 1.10 -10.95
N GLU A 46 -4.42 1.62 -10.67
CA GLU A 46 -3.63 2.41 -11.62
C GLU A 46 -3.05 1.52 -12.74
N ILE A 47 -2.64 0.28 -12.41
CA ILE A 47 -2.27 -0.73 -13.41
C ILE A 47 -3.45 -0.98 -14.36
N ILE A 48 -4.63 -1.29 -13.82
CA ILE A 48 -5.83 -1.61 -14.61
C ILE A 48 -6.27 -0.43 -15.48
N LYS A 49 -6.15 0.80 -14.96
CA LYS A 49 -6.58 2.02 -15.64
C LYS A 49 -5.62 2.47 -16.74
N HIS A 50 -4.31 2.45 -16.48
CA HIS A 50 -3.32 3.09 -17.36
C HIS A 50 -2.46 2.10 -18.14
N LEU A 51 -2.17 0.93 -17.59
CA LEU A 51 -1.23 -0.02 -18.21
C LEU A 51 -1.95 -1.09 -19.04
N LEU A 52 -3.23 -1.36 -18.74
CA LEU A 52 -4.02 -2.42 -19.37
C LEU A 52 -5.04 -1.91 -20.38
N ASN A 53 -4.92 -2.39 -21.61
CA ASN A 53 -5.90 -2.22 -22.70
C ASN A 53 -6.45 -3.57 -23.17
N GLU A 54 -7.30 -3.57 -24.19
CA GLU A 54 -7.95 -4.79 -24.71
C GLU A 54 -6.96 -5.82 -25.29
N ASN A 55 -5.80 -5.34 -25.72
CA ASN A 55 -4.71 -6.14 -26.30
C ASN A 55 -3.61 -6.48 -25.28
N SER A 56 -3.86 -6.18 -24.00
CA SER A 56 -2.90 -6.46 -22.93
C SER A 56 -3.27 -7.72 -22.16
N ILE A 57 -2.24 -8.43 -21.67
CA ILE A 57 -2.37 -9.53 -20.72
C ILE A 57 -1.58 -9.16 -19.47
N PHE A 58 -2.24 -9.20 -18.32
CA PHE A 58 -1.60 -8.96 -17.03
C PHE A 58 -1.19 -10.27 -16.34
N ILE A 59 0.10 -10.45 -16.08
CA ILE A 59 0.63 -11.62 -15.36
C ILE A 59 0.94 -11.21 -13.91
N THR A 60 0.37 -11.93 -12.94
CA THR A 60 0.55 -11.64 -11.51
C THR A 60 0.56 -12.91 -10.65
N THR A 61 1.16 -12.81 -9.47
CA THR A 61 1.03 -13.81 -8.40
C THR A 61 0.04 -13.38 -7.30
N ASP A 62 -0.53 -12.16 -7.41
CA ASP A 62 -1.53 -11.65 -6.47
C ASP A 62 -2.95 -12.03 -6.92
N ARG A 63 -3.62 -12.82 -6.07
CA ARG A 63 -4.99 -13.31 -6.29
C ARG A 63 -6.02 -12.19 -6.35
N VAL A 64 -5.84 -11.14 -5.56
CA VAL A 64 -6.74 -10.00 -5.51
C VAL A 64 -6.58 -9.17 -6.77
N ALA A 65 -5.34 -8.86 -7.17
CA ALA A 65 -5.05 -8.10 -8.39
C ALA A 65 -5.56 -8.82 -9.64
N HIS A 66 -5.34 -10.14 -9.73
CA HIS A 66 -5.87 -10.98 -10.81
C HIS A 66 -7.40 -10.89 -10.91
N ASN A 67 -8.12 -11.16 -9.82
CA ASN A 67 -9.58 -11.12 -9.81
C ASN A 67 -10.13 -9.71 -10.11
N LYS A 68 -9.52 -8.65 -9.57
CA LYS A 68 -9.89 -7.27 -9.91
C LYS A 68 -9.75 -6.99 -11.40
N THR A 69 -8.65 -7.45 -11.99
CA THR A 69 -8.36 -7.26 -13.42
C THR A 69 -9.42 -7.92 -14.30
N LEU A 70 -9.74 -9.19 -14.00
CA LEU A 70 -10.78 -9.93 -14.73
C LEU A 70 -12.17 -9.28 -14.60
N LEU A 71 -12.53 -8.80 -13.41
CA LEU A 71 -13.82 -8.13 -13.19
C LEU A 71 -13.93 -6.76 -13.88
N ASN A 72 -12.80 -6.15 -14.25
CA ASN A 72 -12.76 -4.96 -15.09
C ASN A 72 -12.70 -5.30 -16.60
N ASN A 73 -13.07 -6.53 -16.98
CA ASN A 73 -13.07 -7.02 -18.36
C ASN A 73 -11.69 -6.92 -19.06
N LYS A 74 -10.60 -7.06 -18.28
CA LYS A 74 -9.23 -7.11 -18.79
C LYS A 74 -8.69 -8.54 -18.67
N LYS A 75 -7.77 -8.94 -19.55
CA LYS A 75 -7.16 -10.27 -19.51
C LYS A 75 -6.10 -10.34 -18.41
N SER A 76 -6.13 -11.41 -17.61
CA SER A 76 -5.12 -11.65 -16.59
C SER A 76 -4.81 -13.14 -16.45
N ILE A 77 -3.56 -13.42 -16.09
CA ILE A 77 -3.04 -14.74 -15.78
C ILE A 77 -2.49 -14.70 -14.36
N TYR A 78 -3.03 -15.58 -13.53
CA TYR A 78 -2.48 -15.88 -12.23
C TYR A 78 -1.53 -17.06 -12.35
N ILE A 79 -0.32 -16.93 -11.81
CA ILE A 79 0.63 -18.02 -11.64
C ILE A 79 1.07 -18.10 -10.18
N ASP A 80 0.97 -19.29 -9.58
CA ASP A 80 1.39 -19.48 -8.19
C ASP A 80 2.85 -19.93 -8.04
N ALA A 81 3.24 -20.23 -6.81
CA ALA A 81 4.59 -20.69 -6.47
C ALA A 81 4.89 -22.10 -7.00
N ASP A 82 3.86 -22.91 -7.23
CA ASP A 82 3.96 -24.26 -7.79
C ASP A 82 3.83 -24.25 -9.33
N PHE A 83 3.84 -23.06 -9.93
CA PHE A 83 3.69 -22.80 -11.36
C PHE A 83 2.34 -23.22 -11.95
N ALA A 84 1.31 -23.37 -11.12
CA ALA A 84 -0.05 -23.59 -11.62
C ALA A 84 -0.63 -22.29 -12.16
N ILE A 85 -1.19 -22.37 -13.37
CA ILE A 85 -1.73 -21.23 -14.11
C ILE A 85 -3.25 -21.21 -14.08
N LYS A 86 -3.83 -20.02 -13.89
CA LYS A 86 -5.28 -19.78 -13.98
C LYS A 86 -5.57 -18.48 -14.73
N GLU A 87 -6.51 -18.57 -15.67
CA GLU A 87 -7.05 -17.42 -16.43
C GLU A 87 -8.42 -16.96 -15.94
N THR A 88 -9.03 -17.72 -15.03
CA THR A 88 -10.39 -17.50 -14.54
C THR A 88 -10.39 -17.02 -13.10
N VAL A 89 -11.47 -16.33 -12.74
CA VAL A 89 -11.68 -15.79 -11.39
C VAL A 89 -11.47 -16.87 -10.35
N LEU A 90 -10.57 -16.60 -9.41
CA LEU A 90 -10.28 -17.49 -8.29
C LEU A 90 -11.45 -17.44 -7.30
N LYS A 91 -12.01 -18.60 -6.99
CA LYS A 91 -13.06 -18.76 -5.97
C LYS A 91 -12.53 -18.41 -4.58
N ASP A 92 -13.43 -18.01 -3.69
CA ASP A 92 -13.18 -17.72 -2.27
C ASP A 92 -12.25 -16.52 -1.98
N ILE A 93 -11.94 -15.72 -2.99
CA ILE A 93 -11.21 -14.45 -2.81
C ILE A 93 -12.21 -13.31 -2.62
N LYS A 94 -12.28 -12.79 -1.39
CA LYS A 94 -13.07 -11.60 -1.08
C LYS A 94 -12.42 -10.36 -1.69
N LEU A 95 -13.16 -9.70 -2.57
CA LEU A 95 -12.78 -8.40 -3.10
C LEU A 95 -13.40 -7.29 -2.26
N PRO A 96 -12.69 -6.17 -2.05
CA PRO A 96 -13.28 -4.99 -1.44
C PRO A 96 -14.48 -4.51 -2.27
N SER A 97 -15.56 -4.14 -1.59
CA SER A 97 -16.91 -3.97 -2.16
C SER A 97 -17.18 -2.59 -2.79
N LYS A 98 -16.20 -1.69 -2.83
CA LYS A 98 -16.43 -0.30 -3.25
C LYS A 98 -15.77 0.01 -4.60
N ASN A 99 -16.61 0.50 -5.52
CA ASN A 99 -16.15 1.24 -6.68
C ASN A 99 -15.58 2.57 -6.19
N ILE A 100 -14.26 2.68 -6.22
CA ILE A 100 -13.56 3.94 -5.98
C ILE A 100 -13.83 4.82 -7.19
N ASN A 101 -14.53 5.94 -6.99
CA ASN A 101 -14.61 6.98 -8.01
C ASN A 101 -13.21 7.58 -8.16
N ASN A 102 -12.54 7.19 -9.24
CA ASN A 102 -11.22 7.71 -9.60
C ASN A 102 -11.34 9.19 -9.95
N TYR A 103 -10.76 10.06 -9.11
CA TYR A 103 -10.27 11.34 -9.62
C TYR A 103 -9.26 11.06 -10.73
N LYS A 104 -9.19 11.93 -11.74
CA LYS A 104 -8.21 11.83 -12.83
C LYS A 104 -6.79 11.89 -12.26
N SER A 105 -6.24 10.74 -11.88
CA SER A 105 -4.80 10.55 -11.67
C SER A 105 -4.12 10.34 -13.02
N ASP A 106 -3.02 11.05 -13.24
CA ASP A 106 -2.09 10.75 -14.33
C ASP A 106 -1.11 9.66 -13.89
N LEU A 107 -0.56 8.92 -14.86
CA LEU A 107 0.44 7.89 -14.60
C LEU A 107 1.73 8.54 -14.06
N GLN A 108 2.28 8.01 -12.97
CA GLN A 108 3.53 8.47 -12.38
C GLN A 108 4.68 7.49 -12.70
N ASP A 109 5.89 8.01 -12.85
CA ASP A 109 7.08 7.18 -13.12
C ASP A 109 7.51 6.36 -11.89
N ASN A 110 7.11 6.78 -10.68
CA ASN A 110 7.47 6.09 -9.44
C ASN A 110 6.43 6.35 -8.35
N TYR A 111 5.86 5.28 -7.79
CA TYR A 111 4.87 5.34 -6.71
C TYR A 111 5.48 5.02 -5.33
N LYS A 112 6.80 4.80 -5.25
CA LYS A 112 7.49 4.61 -3.97
C LYS A 112 7.53 5.92 -3.20
N ILE A 113 6.94 5.91 -2.02
CA ILE A 113 6.99 7.02 -1.08
C ILE A 113 8.43 7.18 -0.55
N ASN A 114 9.00 8.38 -0.71
CA ASN A 114 10.28 8.73 -0.12
C ASN A 114 10.22 8.57 1.41
N LYS A 115 11.19 7.86 1.98
CA LYS A 115 11.34 7.77 3.43
C LYS A 115 11.80 9.14 3.94
N ALA A 116 11.07 9.74 4.87
CA ALA A 116 11.52 10.95 5.55
C ALA A 116 12.76 10.65 6.42
N ASP A 117 13.69 11.61 6.56
CA ASP A 117 14.95 11.47 7.33
C ASP A 117 14.74 11.08 8.80
N ILE A 118 13.57 11.37 9.36
CA ILE A 118 13.23 10.99 10.73
C ILE A 118 12.83 9.51 10.86
N HIS A 119 12.64 8.79 9.76
CA HIS A 119 12.11 7.42 9.76
C HIS A 119 13.01 6.46 10.53
N GLU A 120 14.34 6.62 10.49
CA GLU A 120 15.24 5.78 11.28
C GLU A 120 15.15 6.07 12.79
N LYS A 121 14.96 7.33 13.18
CA LYS A 121 14.78 7.74 14.58
C LYS A 121 13.43 7.33 15.16
N LEU A 122 12.42 7.15 14.31
CA LEU A 122 11.06 6.77 14.70
C LEU A 122 10.80 5.26 14.63
N LEU A 123 11.75 4.46 14.13
CA LEU A 123 11.61 3.01 14.12
C LEU A 123 11.90 2.45 15.52
N PRO A 124 10.98 1.66 16.10
CA PRO A 124 11.25 1.03 17.38
C PRO A 124 12.37 0.00 17.25
N GLU A 125 13.25 -0.03 18.25
CA GLU A 125 14.40 -0.94 18.32
C GLU A 125 13.97 -2.42 18.44
N SER A 126 12.76 -2.68 18.95
CA SER A 126 12.24 -4.03 19.13
C SER A 126 11.57 -4.58 17.87
N ILE A 127 12.00 -5.78 17.43
CA ILE A 127 11.35 -6.57 16.36
C ILE A 127 9.85 -6.77 16.62
N LYS A 128 9.45 -6.96 17.88
CA LYS A 128 8.05 -7.12 18.28
C LYS A 128 7.24 -5.85 18.01
N GLN A 129 7.80 -4.69 18.33
CA GLN A 129 7.19 -3.39 18.08
C GLN A 129 7.16 -3.07 16.58
N LEU A 130 8.22 -3.39 15.83
CA LEU A 130 8.25 -3.28 14.37
C LEU A 130 7.15 -4.12 13.72
N LYS A 131 6.95 -5.37 14.16
CA LYS A 131 5.86 -6.22 13.66
C LYS A 131 4.48 -5.63 13.98
N LYS A 132 4.31 -5.05 15.18
CA LYS A 132 3.07 -4.36 15.59
C LYS A 132 2.79 -3.14 14.70
N LEU A 133 3.79 -2.30 14.45
CA LEU A 133 3.66 -1.13 13.57
C LEU A 133 3.39 -1.55 12.12
N ARG A 134 4.07 -2.58 11.59
CA ARG A 134 3.80 -3.14 10.26
C ARG A 134 2.35 -3.59 10.13
N THR A 135 1.84 -4.30 11.15
CA THR A 135 0.44 -4.75 11.20
C THR A 135 -0.52 -3.58 11.26
N LYS A 136 -0.22 -2.56 12.07
CA LYS A 136 -1.04 -1.35 12.20
C LYS A 136 -1.10 -0.56 10.89
N ARG A 137 0.05 -0.31 10.26
CA ARG A 137 0.14 0.32 8.92
C ARG A 137 -0.64 -0.47 7.87
N ARG A 138 -0.50 -1.80 7.84
CA ARG A 138 -1.30 -2.65 6.94
C ARG A 138 -2.80 -2.48 7.18
N ARG A 139 -3.26 -2.46 8.45
CA ARG A 139 -4.68 -2.27 8.79
C ARG A 139 -5.20 -0.88 8.37
N ILE A 140 -4.42 0.17 8.63
CA ILE A 140 -4.76 1.55 8.22
C ILE A 140 -4.86 1.63 6.69
N ARG A 141 -3.84 1.17 5.97
CA ARG A 141 -3.84 1.15 4.50
C ARG A 141 -5.01 0.33 3.94
N ASN A 142 -5.31 -0.83 4.53
CA ASN A 142 -6.45 -1.64 4.11
C ASN A 142 -7.79 -0.94 4.40
N TYR A 143 -7.90 -0.22 5.51
CA TYR A 143 -9.10 0.53 5.87
C TYR A 143 -9.37 1.67 4.89
N PHE A 144 -8.32 2.37 4.45
CA PHE A 144 -8.41 3.41 3.42
C PHE A 144 -8.32 2.86 1.99
N GLU A 145 -8.17 1.55 1.80
CA GLU A 145 -8.04 0.90 0.48
C GLU A 145 -6.84 1.36 -0.35
N GLY A 146 -5.83 1.96 0.28
CA GLY A 146 -4.67 2.53 -0.39
C GLY A 146 -4.02 3.62 0.45
N ILE A 147 -2.76 3.93 0.19
CA ILE A 147 -2.10 5.07 0.84
C ILE A 147 -2.50 6.39 0.18
N ASP A 148 -2.81 6.36 -1.12
CA ASP A 148 -3.26 7.53 -1.90
C ASP A 148 -4.66 8.02 -1.48
N ASN A 149 -5.39 7.17 -0.77
CA ASN A 149 -6.69 7.50 -0.19
C ASN A 149 -6.57 8.16 1.20
N ILE A 150 -5.34 8.28 1.73
CA ILE A 150 -5.05 9.06 2.92
C ILE A 150 -4.71 10.48 2.45
N ASP A 151 -5.65 11.39 2.65
CA ASP A 151 -5.51 12.79 2.25
C ASP A 151 -4.58 13.55 3.18
N ASN A 152 -4.88 13.45 4.47
CA ASN A 152 -4.22 14.21 5.51
C ASN A 152 -4.00 13.36 6.75
N ILE A 153 -2.93 13.68 7.46
CA ILE A 153 -2.65 13.16 8.80
C ILE A 153 -2.81 14.32 9.78
N ASP A 154 -3.89 14.27 10.55
CA ASP A 154 -4.13 15.23 11.62
C ASP A 154 -3.41 14.79 12.89
N ILE A 155 -2.68 15.71 13.49
CA ILE A 155 -2.09 15.54 14.81
C ILE A 155 -2.78 16.53 15.73
N SER A 156 -3.50 16.00 16.71
CA SER A 156 -4.11 16.78 17.78
C SER A 156 -3.31 16.57 19.06
N VAL A 157 -2.92 17.68 19.69
CA VAL A 157 -2.27 17.68 21.00
C VAL A 157 -3.25 18.28 21.99
N SER A 158 -3.57 17.53 23.04
CA SER A 158 -4.40 17.99 24.15
C SER A 158 -3.59 17.95 25.43
N LYS A 159 -3.82 18.93 26.30
CA LYS A 159 -3.24 19.01 27.64
C LYS A 159 -4.38 18.94 28.65
N GLN A 160 -4.24 18.07 29.64
CA GLN A 160 -5.12 18.04 30.81
C GLN A 160 -4.28 18.15 32.08
N GLU A 161 -4.62 19.11 32.93
CA GLU A 161 -4.02 19.25 34.24
C GLU A 161 -4.80 18.39 35.25
N ALA A 162 -4.08 17.54 35.98
CA ALA A 162 -4.66 16.63 36.96
C ALA A 162 -3.82 16.65 38.25
N LYS A 163 -4.24 17.46 39.22
CA LYS A 163 -3.54 17.67 40.50
C LYS A 163 -2.07 18.03 40.28
N SER A 164 -1.14 17.10 40.56
CA SER A 164 0.31 17.28 40.46
C SER A 164 0.91 16.80 39.13
N LYS A 165 0.07 16.41 38.17
CA LYS A 165 0.49 15.86 36.88
C LYS A 165 -0.14 16.62 35.73
N ILE A 166 0.61 16.73 34.65
CA ILE A 166 0.14 17.14 33.34
C ILE A 166 0.03 15.88 32.49
N ILE A 167 -1.13 15.68 31.89
CA ILE A 167 -1.34 14.63 30.90
C ILE A 167 -1.34 15.32 29.54
N ILE A 168 -0.38 14.96 28.69
CA ILE A 168 -0.34 15.40 27.29
C ILE A 168 -0.81 14.23 26.42
N GLY A 169 -1.97 14.39 25.80
CA GLY A 169 -2.50 13.47 24.80
C GLY A 169 -2.06 13.88 23.41
N VAL A 170 -1.35 13.02 22.70
CA VAL A 170 -1.03 13.20 21.27
C VAL A 170 -1.81 12.16 20.48
N LYS A 171 -2.73 12.63 19.65
CA LYS A 171 -3.60 11.79 18.83
C LYS A 171 -3.33 12.05 17.36
N ILE A 172 -2.97 10.99 16.66
CA ILE A 172 -2.71 10.98 15.23
C ILE A 172 -3.90 10.31 14.55
N ARG A 173 -4.52 11.01 13.61
CA ARG A 173 -5.68 10.55 12.85
C ARG A 173 -5.38 10.63 11.35
N ALA A 174 -5.71 9.58 10.63
CA ALA A 174 -5.67 9.57 9.18
C ALA A 174 -7.05 9.98 8.65
N ILE A 175 -7.06 10.93 7.72
CA ILE A 175 -8.25 11.45 7.06
C ILE A 175 -8.25 10.97 5.62
N SER A 176 -9.43 10.62 5.11
CA SER A 176 -9.56 10.20 3.72
C SER A 176 -9.95 11.36 2.80
N ASN A 177 -9.56 11.27 1.54
CA ASN A 177 -10.03 12.14 0.44
C ASN A 177 -11.25 11.55 -0.29
N ASN A 178 -11.70 10.35 0.11
CA ASN A 178 -12.71 9.58 -0.61
C ASN A 178 -14.00 9.32 0.21
N GLY A 179 -14.24 10.13 1.25
CA GLY A 179 -15.45 10.03 2.07
C GLY A 179 -15.48 8.85 3.05
N ILE A 180 -14.39 8.09 3.17
CA ILE A 180 -14.18 7.12 4.25
C ILE A 180 -14.01 7.88 5.56
N LYS A 181 -14.67 7.44 6.64
CA LYS A 181 -14.53 8.06 7.97
C LYS A 181 -13.06 8.07 8.39
N SER A 182 -12.65 9.13 9.07
CA SER A 182 -11.29 9.22 9.59
C SER A 182 -11.00 8.11 10.61
N LEU A 183 -9.75 7.67 10.66
CA LEU A 183 -9.29 6.56 11.49
C LEU A 183 -8.21 7.04 12.43
N ASP A 184 -8.37 6.75 13.73
CA ASP A 184 -7.34 7.02 14.71
C ASP A 184 -6.14 6.07 14.46
N ALA A 185 -5.06 6.65 13.96
CA ALA A 185 -3.86 5.94 13.57
C ALA A 185 -2.94 5.68 14.77
N SER A 186 -2.89 6.60 15.73
CA SER A 186 -2.20 6.41 17.01
C SER A 186 -2.71 7.36 18.07
N GLU A 187 -2.48 6.97 19.31
CA GLU A 187 -2.75 7.79 20.47
C GLU A 187 -1.65 7.50 21.50
N ILE A 188 -1.07 8.56 22.05
CA ILE A 188 0.01 8.52 23.04
C ILE A 188 -0.39 9.44 24.18
N TYR A 189 -0.20 8.98 25.40
CA TYR A 189 -0.37 9.78 26.61
C TYR A 189 0.98 9.91 27.30
N ILE A 190 1.42 11.13 27.51
CA ILE A 190 2.63 11.47 28.25
C ILE A 190 2.18 12.00 29.61
N TYR A 191 2.76 11.46 30.67
CA TYR A 191 2.57 11.96 32.03
C TYR A 191 3.81 12.74 32.41
N GLU A 192 3.63 14.04 32.65
CA GLU A 192 4.66 14.90 33.20
C GLU A 192 4.29 15.27 34.63
N ASP A 193 5.26 15.26 35.54
CA ASP A 193 5.06 15.82 36.88
C ASP A 193 5.21 17.34 36.78
N GLN A 194 4.27 18.09 37.35
CA GLN A 194 4.24 19.56 37.29
C GLN A 194 5.51 20.24 37.87
N ASN A 195 6.32 19.49 38.62
CA ASN A 195 7.50 20.00 39.32
C ASN A 195 8.84 19.61 38.67
N GLN A 196 8.86 18.96 37.49
CA GLN A 196 10.12 18.57 36.85
C GLN A 196 11.02 19.78 36.50
N ASP A 197 10.44 20.96 36.28
CA ASP A 197 11.18 22.19 35.99
C ASP A 197 11.69 22.95 37.24
N GLN A 198 11.33 22.53 38.47
CA GLN A 198 11.83 23.18 39.70
C GLN A 198 13.20 22.70 40.16
N ILE A 199 13.80 21.71 39.48
CA ILE A 199 15.15 21.23 39.76
C ILE A 199 16.10 21.79 38.69
N LEU A 200 16.27 23.12 38.65
CA LEU A 200 17.45 23.73 38.03
C LEU A 200 17.86 25.03 38.75
N ILE A 201 18.70 24.80 39.78
CA ILE A 201 19.88 25.59 40.15
C ILE A 201 19.62 26.98 40.79
N SER A 202 19.55 26.99 42.13
CA SER A 202 20.06 28.10 42.93
C SER A 202 21.59 27.98 43.05
N TYR A 203 22.34 28.88 42.41
CA TYR A 203 23.71 29.18 42.86
C TYR A 203 23.66 30.43 43.74
N SER A 204 24.20 30.26 44.95
CA SER A 204 24.57 31.33 45.89
C SER A 204 25.84 32.02 45.41
#